data_AF-A0A4Y6R880-F1
#
_entry.id   AF-A0A4Y6R880-F1
#
_cell.length_a   1.000
_cell.length_b   1.000
_cell.length_c   1.000
_cell.angle_alpha   90.00
_cell.angle_beta   90.00
_cell.angle_gamma   90.00
#
_symmetry.space_group_name_H-M   'P 1'
#
loop_
_entity.id
_entity.type
_entity.pdbx_description
1 polymer ?
#
loop_
_entity_poly.entity_id
_entity_poly.type
_entity_poly.pdbx_seq_one_letter_code
_entity_poly.pdbx_strand_id
1 'polypeptide(L)'
;MSAGTVVAQPNPNTLRGAETNFYADASEQQFDVTMLGQQVHVVATPVQYTWNYGDGTVFGPQPSMGGPLPQDRWGEKTRTSHVYADTGDFQVVLTTSFRGTYSVNNGPPLPIPGQGQFSAPPQTISVWRSITRNYADDCNQNPQGQGCPGVASSR
;
A
#
# COMPACT_ATOMS: atom_id res chain seq x y z
N MET A 1 -2.16 18.84 4.08
CA MET A 1 -1.30 17.78 4.66
C MET A 1 -1.45 16.54 3.81
N SER A 2 -0.33 15.91 3.43
CA SER A 2 -0.30 14.60 2.76
C SER A 2 -0.25 13.51 3.83
N ALA A 3 -1.02 12.44 3.69
CA ALA A 3 -0.85 11.29 4.59
C ALA A 3 0.35 10.40 4.21
N GLY A 4 1.04 10.74 3.13
CA GLY A 4 1.99 9.89 2.44
C GLY A 4 1.36 9.17 1.25
N THR A 5 2.11 8.25 0.64
CA THR A 5 1.64 7.38 -0.45
C THR A 5 1.83 5.91 -0.08
N VAL A 6 0.97 5.05 -0.63
CA VAL A 6 1.06 3.60 -0.50
C VAL A 6 1.90 3.05 -1.66
N VAL A 7 2.90 2.24 -1.36
CA VAL A 7 3.64 1.48 -2.38
C VAL A 7 3.51 -0.01 -2.08
N ALA A 8 3.23 -0.80 -3.13
CA ALA A 8 3.15 -2.24 -3.07
C ALA A 8 4.27 -2.89 -3.89
N GLN A 9 4.70 -4.08 -3.47
CA GLN A 9 5.70 -4.88 -4.18
C GLN A 9 5.27 -6.35 -4.14
N PRO A 10 4.84 -6.93 -5.28
CA PRO A 10 4.67 -6.30 -6.60
C PRO A 10 3.49 -5.31 -6.69
N ASN A 11 3.51 -4.42 -7.70
CA ASN A 11 2.44 -3.46 -8.01
C ASN A 11 2.25 -3.31 -9.53
N PRO A 12 1.01 -3.16 -10.05
CA PRO A 12 -0.27 -3.22 -9.35
C PRO A 12 -0.78 -4.64 -9.12
N ASN A 13 -0.09 -5.65 -9.67
CA ASN A 13 -0.57 -7.02 -9.67
C ASN A 13 0.15 -7.87 -8.62
N THR A 14 -0.61 -8.67 -7.88
CA THR A 14 -0.08 -9.73 -7.01
C THR A 14 -0.83 -11.04 -7.25
N LEU A 15 -0.41 -12.12 -6.59
CA LEU A 15 -1.06 -13.42 -6.64
C LEU A 15 -1.82 -13.70 -5.35
N ARG A 16 -3.00 -14.31 -5.49
CA ARG A 16 -3.77 -14.90 -4.39
C ARG A 16 -2.87 -15.85 -3.61
N GLY A 17 -2.83 -15.69 -2.30
CA GLY A 17 -2.01 -16.53 -1.41
C GLY A 17 -0.52 -16.18 -1.37
N ALA A 18 -0.06 -15.17 -2.11
CA ALA A 18 1.32 -14.69 -2.03
C ALA A 18 1.46 -13.49 -1.07
N GLU A 19 2.60 -13.40 -0.39
CA GLU A 19 2.97 -12.23 0.41
C GLU A 19 3.18 -11.03 -0.52
N THR A 20 2.48 -9.93 -0.25
CA THR A 20 2.63 -8.65 -0.96
C THR A 20 3.16 -7.63 0.03
N ASN A 21 4.37 -7.12 -0.20
CA ASN A 21 4.96 -6.12 0.69
C ASN A 21 4.30 -4.75 0.46
N PHE A 22 3.85 -4.10 1.53
CA PHE A 22 3.39 -2.72 1.50
C PHE A 22 4.30 -1.83 2.33
N TYR A 23 4.60 -0.64 1.84
CA TYR A 23 5.29 0.37 2.63
C TYR A 23 4.81 1.77 2.24
N ALA A 24 4.92 2.70 3.18
CA ALA A 24 4.52 4.07 2.95
C ALA A 24 5.73 4.93 2.58
N ASP A 25 5.48 5.95 1.78
CA ASP A 25 6.34 7.13 1.71
C ASP A 25 5.62 8.30 2.38
N ALA A 26 6.01 8.59 3.62
CA ALA A 26 5.44 9.63 4.46
C ALA A 26 6.57 10.35 5.21
N SER A 27 6.61 11.67 5.10
CA SER A 27 7.66 12.50 5.67
C SER A 27 7.08 13.62 6.54
N GLU A 28 7.95 14.23 7.33
CA GLU A 28 7.62 15.47 8.03
C GLU A 28 7.17 16.55 7.04
N GLN A 29 6.13 17.28 7.42
CA GLN A 29 5.56 18.35 6.63
C GLN A 29 5.63 19.66 7.38
N GLN A 30 5.98 20.71 6.63
CA GLN A 30 6.05 22.06 7.15
C GLN A 30 5.19 22.96 6.28
N PHE A 31 4.37 23.81 6.89
CA PHE A 31 3.51 24.73 6.17
C PHE A 31 3.20 25.97 6.99
N ASP A 32 3.06 27.09 6.29
CA ASP A 32 2.69 28.38 6.85
C ASP A 32 1.21 28.66 6.61
N VAL A 33 0.53 29.14 7.65
CA VAL A 33 -0.89 29.53 7.60
C VAL A 33 -1.05 30.89 8.25
N THR A 34 -1.87 31.75 7.67
CA THR A 34 -2.31 32.98 8.35
C THR A 34 -3.60 32.71 9.10
N MET A 35 -3.60 32.93 10.42
CA MET A 35 -4.78 32.80 11.27
C MET A 35 -4.96 34.07 12.08
N LEU A 36 -6.14 34.71 11.97
CA LEU A 36 -6.46 35.96 12.69
C LEU A 36 -5.39 37.06 12.49
N GLY A 37 -4.83 37.15 11.28
CA GLY A 37 -3.77 38.10 10.93
C GLY A 37 -2.38 37.75 11.49
N GLN A 38 -2.21 36.61 12.15
CA GLN A 38 -0.93 36.12 12.65
C GLN A 38 -0.34 35.09 11.70
N GLN A 39 0.98 35.10 11.51
CA GLN A 39 1.68 34.06 10.76
C GLN A 39 1.92 32.86 11.69
N VAL A 40 1.41 31.70 11.30
CA VAL A 40 1.58 30.44 12.05
C VAL A 40 2.37 29.46 11.19
N HIS A 41 3.51 29.02 11.69
CA HIS A 41 4.29 27.96 11.07
C HIS A 41 3.99 26.64 11.77
N VAL A 42 3.65 25.59 11.03
CA VAL A 42 3.32 24.27 11.56
C VAL A 42 4.30 23.24 11.05
N VAL A 43 4.82 22.40 11.95
CA VAL A 43 5.60 21.20 11.64
C VAL A 43 4.78 19.99 12.06
N ALA A 44 4.53 19.06 11.14
CA ALA A 44 3.78 17.83 11.37
C ALA A 44 4.66 16.62 11.05
N THR A 45 5.00 15.83 12.07
CA THR A 45 5.84 14.65 11.98
C THR A 45 4.98 13.38 12.07
N PRO A 46 5.06 12.45 11.12
CA PRO A 46 4.31 11.20 11.17
C PRO A 46 4.84 10.31 12.30
N VAL A 47 3.94 9.66 13.05
CA VAL A 47 4.30 8.87 14.24
C VAL A 47 3.67 7.48 14.26
N GLN A 48 2.55 7.26 13.55
CA GLN A 48 1.90 5.95 13.47
C GLN A 48 1.23 5.74 12.11
N TYR A 49 1.14 4.49 11.71
CA TYR A 49 0.60 4.04 10.42
C TYR A 49 -0.41 2.92 10.64
N THR A 50 -1.57 3.05 10.00
CA THR A 50 -2.63 2.02 9.96
C THR A 50 -2.92 1.69 8.50
N TRP A 51 -2.77 0.42 8.16
CA TRP A 51 -3.02 -0.14 6.84
C TRP A 51 -4.40 -0.75 6.79
N ASN A 52 -5.22 -0.37 5.82
CA ASN A 52 -6.41 -1.12 5.41
C ASN A 52 -6.13 -1.71 4.04
N TYR A 53 -6.12 -3.04 3.93
CA TYR A 53 -5.77 -3.73 2.68
C TYR A 53 -6.95 -3.85 1.70
N GLY A 54 -8.13 -3.36 2.06
CA GLY A 54 -9.29 -3.32 1.17
C GLY A 54 -10.11 -4.61 1.11
N ASP A 55 -9.63 -5.71 1.71
CA ASP A 55 -10.35 -6.99 1.85
C ASP A 55 -11.00 -7.15 3.24
N GLY A 56 -11.05 -6.08 4.02
CA GLY A 56 -11.55 -6.06 5.40
C GLY A 56 -10.48 -6.28 6.46
N THR A 57 -9.25 -6.65 6.09
CA THR A 57 -8.13 -6.72 7.03
C THR A 57 -7.48 -5.36 7.26
N VAL A 58 -7.12 -5.12 8.53
CA VAL A 58 -6.48 -3.89 8.99
C VAL A 58 -5.26 -4.24 9.84
N PHE A 59 -4.16 -3.54 9.62
CA PHE A 59 -2.92 -3.69 10.38
C PHE A 59 -2.42 -2.35 10.94
N GLY A 60 -2.18 -2.31 12.25
CA GLY A 60 -1.78 -1.10 12.98
C GLY A 60 -2.85 -0.64 13.98
N PRO A 61 -2.69 0.55 14.57
CA PRO A 61 -1.61 1.52 14.35
C PRO A 61 -0.24 1.00 14.81
N GLN A 62 0.82 1.35 14.09
CA GLN A 62 2.20 0.93 14.41
C GLN A 62 3.22 2.01 13.96
N PRO A 63 4.46 2.05 14.52
CA PRO A 63 5.41 3.15 14.27
C PRO A 63 6.31 3.01 13.02
N SER A 64 6.34 1.84 12.39
CA SER A 64 7.15 1.52 11.21
C SER A 64 6.36 1.64 9.91
N MET A 65 6.80 2.51 9.02
CA MET A 65 6.14 2.66 7.72
C MET A 65 6.36 1.50 6.72
N GLY A 66 7.03 0.41 7.15
CA GLY A 66 7.55 -0.61 6.24
C GLY A 66 8.81 -0.15 5.52
N GLY A 67 9.20 -0.87 4.47
CA GLY A 67 10.31 -0.49 3.60
C GLY A 67 10.35 -1.30 2.31
N PRO A 68 11.12 -0.85 1.30
CA PRO A 68 11.23 -1.55 0.04
C PRO A 68 12.04 -2.85 0.18
N LEU A 69 11.67 -3.83 -0.64
CA LEU A 69 12.46 -5.02 -0.92
C LEU A 69 13.12 -4.92 -2.31
N PRO A 70 14.34 -5.46 -2.48
CA PRO A 70 14.88 -5.69 -3.82
C PRO A 70 14.03 -6.74 -4.55
N GLN A 71 13.99 -6.67 -5.89
CA GLN A 71 13.02 -7.41 -6.71
C GLN A 71 13.13 -8.94 -6.60
N ASP A 72 14.34 -9.46 -6.43
CA ASP A 72 14.63 -10.88 -6.23
C ASP A 72 14.08 -11.43 -4.90
N ARG A 73 13.74 -10.56 -3.96
CA ARG A 73 13.14 -10.89 -2.66
C ARG A 73 11.63 -10.60 -2.59
N TRP A 74 11.00 -10.22 -3.70
CA TRP A 74 9.55 -10.04 -3.73
C TRP A 74 8.85 -11.37 -3.42
N GLY A 75 7.82 -11.31 -2.57
CA GLY A 75 7.16 -12.50 -2.01
C GLY A 75 7.70 -12.94 -0.64
N GLU A 76 8.76 -12.30 -0.13
CA GLU A 76 9.16 -12.48 1.26
C GLU A 76 8.24 -11.70 2.21
N LYS A 77 7.89 -12.34 3.34
CA LYS A 77 7.09 -11.71 4.38
C LYS A 77 7.85 -10.60 5.08
N THR A 78 7.31 -9.39 5.02
CA THR A 78 7.70 -8.24 5.84
C THR A 78 6.67 -7.99 6.94
N ARG A 79 6.95 -7.03 7.84
CA ARG A 79 6.03 -6.64 8.90
C ARG A 79 4.67 -6.13 8.37
N THR A 80 4.70 -5.44 7.24
CA THR A 80 3.57 -4.79 6.58
C THR A 80 3.14 -5.55 5.32
N SER A 81 3.57 -6.80 5.18
CA SER A 81 3.08 -7.66 4.10
C SER A 81 1.66 -8.13 4.38
N HIS A 82 0.93 -8.40 3.30
CA HIS A 82 -0.42 -8.95 3.34
C HIS A 82 -0.61 -10.04 2.29
N VAL A 83 -1.47 -11.01 2.62
CA VAL A 83 -1.81 -12.14 1.76
C VAL A 83 -3.32 -12.11 1.48
N TYR A 84 -3.68 -11.88 0.23
CA TYR A 84 -5.07 -11.85 -0.20
C TYR A 84 -5.63 -13.27 -0.39
N ALA A 85 -6.81 -13.51 0.19
CA ALA A 85 -7.51 -14.79 0.11
C ALA A 85 -8.32 -14.98 -1.17
N ASP A 86 -8.69 -13.88 -1.85
CA ASP A 86 -9.54 -13.88 -3.04
C ASP A 86 -8.91 -13.09 -4.19
N THR A 87 -9.31 -13.41 -5.42
CA THR A 87 -8.92 -12.62 -6.61
C THR A 87 -9.86 -11.45 -6.81
N GLY A 88 -9.35 -10.32 -7.28
CA GLY A 88 -10.13 -9.10 -7.52
C GLY A 88 -9.28 -7.85 -7.35
N ASP A 89 -9.91 -6.69 -7.50
CA ASP A 89 -9.28 -5.40 -7.24
C ASP A 89 -9.58 -4.95 -5.81
N PHE A 90 -8.54 -4.64 -5.04
CA PHE A 90 -8.63 -4.18 -3.66
C PHE A 90 -8.06 -2.77 -3.54
N GLN A 91 -8.73 -1.92 -2.77
CA GLN A 91 -8.32 -0.55 -2.50
C GLN A 91 -7.55 -0.49 -1.19
N VAL A 92 -6.22 -0.41 -1.27
CA VAL A 92 -5.35 -0.28 -0.10
C VAL A 92 -5.28 1.17 0.33
N VAL A 93 -5.58 1.44 1.60
CA VAL A 93 -5.56 2.79 2.18
C VAL A 93 -4.64 2.82 3.39
N LEU A 94 -3.69 3.75 3.36
CA LEU A 94 -2.88 4.11 4.53
C LEU A 94 -3.55 5.24 5.29
N THR A 95 -3.63 5.13 6.62
CA THR A 95 -3.92 6.25 7.52
C THR A 95 -2.70 6.53 8.38
N THR A 96 -2.22 7.77 8.35
CA THR A 96 -1.04 8.22 9.07
C THR A 96 -1.45 9.18 10.18
N SER A 97 -1.01 8.89 11.41
CA SER A 97 -1.14 9.79 12.56
C SER A 97 0.08 10.68 12.65
N PHE A 98 -0.14 11.98 12.83
CA PHE A 98 0.90 13.00 12.98
C PHE A 98 0.85 13.63 14.36
N ARG A 99 2.02 13.91 14.93
CA ARG A 99 2.19 14.90 15.99
C ARG A 99 2.73 16.17 15.36
N GLY A 100 2.42 17.32 15.94
CA GLY A 100 2.94 18.56 15.39
C GLY A 100 3.33 19.58 16.45
N THR A 101 4.08 20.56 15.99
CA THR A 101 4.38 21.80 16.70
C THR A 101 3.91 22.98 15.86
N TYR A 102 3.66 24.11 16.50
CA TYR A 102 3.37 25.36 15.83
C TYR A 102 4.17 26.51 16.46
N SER A 103 4.53 27.51 15.66
CA SER A 103 5.06 28.78 16.15
C SER A 103 4.24 29.94 15.57
N VAL A 104 4.12 31.02 16.33
CA VAL A 104 3.38 32.23 15.92
C VAL A 104 4.37 33.37 15.76
N ASN A 105 4.34 34.05 14.62
CA ASN A 105 5.22 35.16 14.24
C ASN A 105 6.70 34.89 14.55
N ASN A 106 7.19 33.71 14.14
CA ASN A 106 8.56 33.23 14.40
C ASN A 106 8.95 33.11 15.89
N GLY A 107 7.96 32.98 16.78
CA GLY A 107 8.19 32.67 18.19
C GLY A 107 8.67 31.23 18.43
N PRO A 108 8.85 30.83 19.71
CA PRO A 108 9.22 29.45 20.05
C PRO A 108 8.17 28.43 19.59
N PRO A 109 8.57 27.23 19.14
CA PRO A 109 7.63 26.18 18.79
C PRO A 109 6.94 25.62 20.04
N LEU A 110 5.62 25.47 19.97
CA LEU A 110 4.77 24.88 20.99
C LEU A 110 4.13 23.59 20.45
N PRO A 111 3.91 22.57 21.29
CA PRO A 111 3.27 21.34 20.85
C PRO A 111 1.79 21.58 20.50
N ILE A 112 1.31 20.90 19.46
CA ILE A 112 -0.11 20.75 19.17
C ILE A 112 -0.63 19.57 20.02
N PRO A 113 -1.60 19.77 20.92
CA PRO A 113 -2.15 18.68 21.72
C PRO A 113 -2.82 17.61 20.84
N GLY A 114 -2.54 16.34 21.14
CA GLY A 114 -3.14 15.20 20.44
C GLY A 114 -2.40 14.78 19.16
N GLN A 115 -3.12 14.09 18.28
CA GLN A 115 -2.61 13.64 16.98
C GLN A 115 -3.64 13.93 15.89
N GLY A 116 -3.18 14.37 14.72
CA GLY A 116 -4.01 14.47 13.52
C GLY A 116 -3.91 13.19 12.70
N GLN A 117 -5.03 12.64 12.23
CA GLN A 117 -5.05 11.45 11.38
C GLN A 117 -5.51 11.83 9.97
N PHE A 118 -4.75 11.40 8.97
CA PHE A 118 -5.06 11.65 7.57
C PHE A 118 -4.88 10.37 6.77
N SER A 119 -5.79 10.11 5.84
CA SER A 119 -5.70 8.96 4.94
C SER A 119 -5.08 9.36 3.61
N ALA A 120 -4.23 8.49 3.06
CA ALA A 120 -3.66 8.64 1.74
C ALA A 120 -4.73 8.33 0.67
N PRO A 121 -4.55 8.82 -0.57
CA PRO A 121 -5.31 8.32 -1.71
C PRO A 121 -5.21 6.78 -1.80
N PRO A 122 -6.30 6.08 -2.13
CA PRO A 122 -6.26 4.62 -2.25
C PRO A 122 -5.32 4.14 -3.37
N GLN A 123 -4.57 3.08 -3.10
CA GLN A 123 -3.79 2.34 -4.09
C GLN A 123 -4.54 1.08 -4.50
N THR A 124 -4.88 0.94 -5.78
CA THR A 124 -5.52 -0.27 -6.29
C THR A 124 -4.50 -1.40 -6.50
N ILE A 125 -4.80 -2.58 -5.96
CA ILE A 125 -4.04 -3.81 -6.14
C ILE A 125 -4.94 -4.87 -6.80
N SER A 126 -4.50 -5.41 -7.92
CA SER A 126 -5.19 -6.49 -8.64
C SER A 126 -4.61 -7.83 -8.24
N VAL A 127 -5.42 -8.67 -7.59
CA VAL A 127 -5.04 -10.00 -7.13
C VAL A 127 -5.47 -11.03 -8.15
N TRP A 128 -4.48 -11.70 -8.74
CA TRP A 128 -4.66 -12.72 -9.77
C TRP A 128 -4.48 -14.13 -9.20
N ARG A 129 -4.87 -15.13 -9.98
CA ARG A 129 -4.53 -16.52 -9.72
C ARG A 129 -3.91 -17.13 -10.98
N SER A 130 -2.96 -18.05 -10.79
CA SER A 130 -2.50 -18.91 -11.86
C SER A 130 -3.33 -20.19 -11.90
N ILE A 131 -3.70 -20.64 -13.11
CA ILE A 131 -4.39 -21.92 -13.32
C ILE A 131 -3.50 -22.77 -14.22
N THR A 132 -3.01 -23.89 -13.70
CA THR A 132 -2.30 -24.89 -14.49
C THR A 132 -3.28 -26.01 -14.86
N ARG A 133 -3.35 -26.34 -16.15
CA ARG A 133 -4.08 -27.51 -16.65
C ARG A 133 -3.06 -28.46 -17.27
N ASN A 134 -3.09 -29.72 -16.86
CA ASN A 134 -2.29 -30.78 -17.48
C ASN A 134 -3.11 -31.45 -18.58
N TYR A 135 -2.46 -31.73 -19.70
CA TYR A 135 -3.06 -32.41 -20.84
C TYR A 135 -2.31 -33.73 -21.09
N ALA A 136 -3.02 -34.71 -21.65
CA ALA A 136 -2.49 -36.06 -21.81
C ALA A 136 -1.35 -36.15 -22.85
N ASP A 137 -1.42 -35.33 -23.91
CA ASP A 137 -0.50 -35.35 -25.04
C ASP A 137 0.15 -33.98 -25.26
N ASP A 138 1.33 -33.97 -25.88
CA ASP A 138 1.92 -32.74 -26.42
C ASP A 138 1.27 -32.35 -27.77
N CYS A 139 1.47 -31.10 -28.20
CA CYS A 139 0.85 -30.57 -29.43
C CYS A 139 1.40 -31.17 -30.73
N ASN A 140 2.49 -31.93 -30.68
CA ASN A 140 2.99 -32.67 -31.84
C ASN A 140 2.26 -34.01 -31.98
N GLN A 141 1.91 -34.65 -30.86
CA GLN A 141 1.17 -35.91 -30.81
C GLN A 141 -0.34 -35.70 -31.00
N ASN A 142 -0.89 -34.66 -30.38
CA ASN A 142 -2.29 -34.28 -30.51
C ASN A 142 -2.42 -32.78 -30.80
N PRO A 143 -2.28 -32.35 -32.07
CA PRO A 143 -2.40 -30.94 -32.45
C PRO A 143 -3.78 -30.31 -32.17
N GLN A 144 -4.81 -31.14 -31.96
CA GLN A 144 -6.16 -30.70 -31.59
C GLN A 144 -6.41 -30.74 -30.07
N GLY A 145 -5.37 -31.03 -29.28
CA GLY A 145 -5.43 -31.06 -27.81
C GLY A 145 -5.78 -29.69 -27.22
N GLN A 146 -6.55 -29.68 -26.14
CA GLN A 146 -6.86 -28.44 -25.42
C GLN A 146 -5.57 -27.78 -24.93
N GLY A 147 -5.39 -26.49 -25.20
CA GLY A 147 -4.15 -25.77 -24.88
C GLY A 147 -3.12 -25.70 -26.02
N CYS A 148 -3.34 -26.41 -27.15
CA CYS A 148 -2.49 -26.30 -28.33
C CYS A 148 -2.81 -25.09 -29.21
N PRO A 149 -1.82 -24.53 -29.95
CA PRO A 149 -2.04 -23.37 -30.81
C PRO A 149 -3.17 -23.62 -31.82
N GLY A 150 -4.13 -22.69 -31.89
CA GLY A 150 -5.27 -22.78 -32.82
C GLY A 150 -6.47 -23.57 -32.30
N VAL A 151 -6.37 -24.24 -31.15
CA VAL A 151 -7.50 -24.93 -30.51
C VAL A 151 -8.25 -23.96 -29.60
N ALA A 152 -9.57 -23.83 -29.79
CA ALA A 152 -10.39 -22.97 -28.95
C ALA A 152 -10.39 -23.46 -27.50
N SER A 153 -10.09 -22.56 -26.56
CA SER A 153 -10.20 -22.87 -25.13
C SER A 153 -11.67 -23.12 -24.76
N SER A 154 -11.97 -24.35 -24.35
CA SER A 154 -13.22 -24.63 -23.62
C SER A 154 -13.16 -23.86 -22.29
N ARG A 155 -14.16 -22.98 -22.08
CA ARG A 155 -14.28 -22.08 -20.92
C ARG A 155 -14.22 -22.87 -19.61
#